data_AF-A0A817MFR9-F1
#
_entry.id   AF-A0A817MFR9-F1
#
_cell.length_a   1.000
_cell.length_b   1.000
_cell.length_c   1.000
_cell.angle_alpha   90.00
_cell.angle_beta   90.00
_cell.angle_gamma   90.00
#
_symmetry.space_group_name_H-M   'P 1'
#
loop_
_entity.id
_entity.type
_entity.pdbx_description
1 polymer ?
#
loop_
_entity_poly.entity_id
_entity_poly.type
_entity_poly.pdbx_seq_one_letter_code
_entity_poly.pdbx_strand_id
1 'polypeptide(L)'
;HTSTQNKIRKRASKKESNSLNDQRTTTITENVQNKPEINTKATCAEIFTNANNLFNEFINELDNLCANWKELPIEQLLNIFPDIGSVETDMKILKEFLQADVLPYLHIIFKFWKNRKYLHDVSFGFNDLHERFHISSNTDLKKIFFDLIEINNKTISSECYDKYQRYIITIENVYSTNILNLCAELNVSKELIHFLDNLTTTDADNLLEAVNDWDETLISTESVIDFVKLKTFFTHAYTSIEEIHSYKTELLFQDVAQCFDIIFKDDDFKNVIGLFET
;
A
#
# COMPACT_ATOMS: atom_id res chain seq x y z
N HIS A 1 -5.25 56.18 43.63
CA HIS A 1 -5.01 55.10 44.60
C HIS A 1 -4.12 54.07 43.94
N THR A 2 -2.90 53.97 44.49
CA THR A 2 -1.89 52.88 44.41
C THR A 2 -1.73 52.14 43.08
N SER A 3 -0.55 51.96 42.48
CA SER A 3 0.87 52.14 42.85
C SER A 3 1.55 51.13 41.92
N THR A 4 2.66 51.31 41.21
CA THR A 4 3.67 52.36 41.07
C THR A 4 4.59 51.83 39.96
N GLN A 5 4.81 52.65 38.92
CA GLN A 5 6.09 53.03 38.29
C GLN A 5 7.15 51.95 38.01
N ASN A 6 8.08 52.05 37.06
CA ASN A 6 8.40 52.91 35.91
C ASN A 6 9.56 52.11 35.25
N LYS A 7 9.57 51.91 33.93
CA LYS A 7 10.35 52.71 32.96
C LYS A 7 11.88 52.59 33.07
N ILE A 8 12.51 52.43 31.89
CA ILE A 8 13.83 52.95 31.46
C ILE A 8 15.04 52.08 31.87
N ARG A 9 16.13 51.87 31.11
CA ARG A 9 16.57 52.08 29.71
C ARG A 9 18.08 51.68 29.70
N LYS A 10 18.55 51.07 28.61
CA LYS A 10 19.91 51.08 28.02
C LYS A 10 21.18 51.06 28.91
N ARG A 11 22.02 50.05 28.64
CA ARG A 11 23.48 50.04 28.34
C ARG A 11 24.41 51.02 29.09
N ALA A 12 25.44 50.48 29.76
CA ALA A 12 26.87 50.66 29.39
C ALA A 12 27.85 50.04 30.43
N SER A 13 28.92 49.40 29.90
CA SER A 13 30.34 49.46 30.32
C SER A 13 30.72 49.05 31.76
N LYS A 14 31.47 47.97 32.06
CA LYS A 14 32.90 47.61 31.77
C LYS A 14 33.68 47.57 33.11
N LYS A 15 34.64 46.63 33.21
CA LYS A 15 35.67 46.41 34.27
C LYS A 15 35.18 45.65 35.53
N GLU A 16 35.89 44.70 36.13
CA GLU A 16 37.32 44.36 36.11
C GLU A 16 37.55 42.95 36.73
N SER A 17 38.47 42.19 36.13
CA SER A 17 39.47 41.26 36.73
C SER A 17 39.15 40.28 37.88
N ASN A 18 39.41 38.99 37.64
CA ASN A 18 40.39 38.13 38.37
C ASN A 18 40.30 36.68 37.81
N SER A 19 41.34 36.17 37.14
CA SER A 19 42.40 35.35 37.73
C SER A 19 41.88 34.12 38.49
N LEU A 20 41.88 32.94 37.85
CA LEU A 20 42.66 31.76 38.26
C LEU A 20 42.24 30.55 37.41
N ASN A 21 43.11 30.18 36.47
CA ASN A 21 43.33 28.80 36.06
C ASN A 21 43.79 28.04 37.32
N ASP A 22 43.04 27.05 37.78
CA ASP A 22 43.60 25.77 38.21
C ASP A 22 42.50 24.79 38.63
N GLN A 23 42.75 23.52 38.32
CA GLN A 23 42.14 22.32 38.90
C GLN A 23 40.71 21.95 38.50
N ARG A 24 40.61 21.14 37.43
CA ARG A 24 39.88 19.85 37.46
C ARG A 24 40.22 19.03 36.21
N THR A 25 41.34 18.32 36.29
CA THR A 25 41.72 17.26 35.34
C THR A 25 42.12 16.03 36.12
N THR A 26 41.14 15.18 36.43
CA THR A 26 41.22 13.79 36.93
C THR A 26 39.75 13.38 37.09
N THR A 27 39.19 12.30 36.55
CA THR A 27 39.75 10.99 36.22
C THR A 27 38.72 10.29 35.31
N ILE A 28 39.08 9.90 34.09
CA ILE A 28 38.54 8.69 33.43
C ILE A 28 39.70 8.11 32.63
N THR A 29 40.54 7.35 33.32
CA THR A 29 41.49 6.43 32.70
C THR A 29 40.73 5.14 32.35
N GLU A 30 41.20 4.49 31.29
CA GLU A 30 41.05 3.05 31.03
C GLU A 30 39.69 2.54 30.53
N ASN A 31 39.51 2.60 29.20
CA ASN A 31 39.51 1.40 28.34
C ASN A 31 39.27 1.79 26.88
N VAL A 32 40.30 2.34 26.26
CA VAL A 32 40.44 2.38 24.81
C VAL A 32 41.17 1.11 24.38
N GLN A 33 40.68 0.51 23.29
CA GLN A 33 41.27 -0.60 22.53
C GLN A 33 41.14 -2.01 23.12
N ASN A 34 39.97 -2.59 22.87
CA ASN A 34 39.90 -3.89 22.19
C ASN A 34 38.82 -3.80 21.10
N LYS A 35 39.14 -3.06 20.04
CA LYS A 35 38.49 -3.29 18.75
C LYS A 35 39.14 -4.55 18.21
N PRO A 36 38.42 -5.66 17.96
CA PRO A 36 39.03 -6.75 17.23
C PRO A 36 39.45 -6.18 15.88
N GLU A 37 40.76 -6.11 15.64
CA GLU A 37 41.27 -6.02 14.29
C GLU A 37 40.72 -7.25 13.56
N ILE A 38 39.70 -7.05 12.72
CA ILE A 38 39.29 -8.06 11.76
C ILE A 38 40.38 -8.09 10.70
N ASN A 39 41.47 -8.77 11.03
CA ASN A 39 42.52 -9.10 10.10
C ASN A 39 42.27 -10.52 9.58
N THR A 40 41.40 -10.63 8.59
CA THR A 40 41.31 -11.84 7.78
C THR A 40 41.23 -11.42 6.32
N LYS A 41 42.39 -11.29 5.67
CA LYS A 41 42.44 -11.53 4.23
C LYS A 41 42.09 -12.99 4.02
N ALA A 42 40.79 -13.28 3.90
CA ALA A 42 40.32 -14.62 3.62
C ALA A 42 41.05 -15.14 2.38
N THR A 43 41.63 -16.33 2.48
CA THR A 43 42.29 -16.94 1.32
C THR A 43 41.23 -17.28 0.28
N CYS A 44 41.62 -17.37 -1.00
CA CYS A 44 40.69 -17.81 -2.05
C CYS A 44 40.03 -19.16 -1.73
N ALA A 45 40.74 -20.04 -1.02
CA ALA A 45 40.22 -21.33 -0.57
C ALA A 45 39.13 -21.19 0.51
N GLU A 46 39.29 -20.26 1.46
CA GLU A 46 38.28 -19.97 2.49
C GLU A 46 37.03 -19.33 1.88
N ILE A 47 37.22 -18.39 0.93
CA ILE A 47 36.11 -17.77 0.19
C ILE A 47 35.34 -18.84 -0.58
N PHE A 48 36.03 -19.73 -1.29
CA PHE A 48 35.40 -20.82 -2.04
C PHE A 48 34.66 -21.80 -1.13
N THR A 49 35.26 -22.17 0.01
CA THR A 49 34.63 -23.06 0.99
C THR A 49 33.35 -22.44 1.56
N ASN A 50 33.40 -21.16 1.93
CA ASN A 50 32.23 -20.44 2.44
C ASN A 50 31.13 -20.33 1.38
N ALA A 51 31.48 -19.98 0.13
CA ALA A 51 30.53 -19.92 -0.97
C ALA A 51 29.86 -21.28 -1.24
N ASN A 52 30.63 -22.37 -1.19
CA ASN A 52 30.10 -23.71 -1.37
C ASN A 52 29.17 -24.13 -0.22
N ASN A 53 29.50 -23.77 1.03
CA ASN A 53 28.63 -24.03 2.17
C ASN A 53 27.29 -23.29 2.06
N LEU A 54 27.32 -21.99 1.71
CA LEU A 54 26.12 -21.20 1.47
C LEU A 54 25.27 -21.77 0.33
N PHE A 55 25.91 -22.25 -0.74
CA PHE A 55 25.20 -22.88 -1.85
C PHE A 55 24.51 -24.17 -1.42
N ASN A 56 25.19 -25.03 -0.65
CA ASN A 56 24.59 -26.27 -0.15
C ASN A 56 23.44 -26.01 0.84
N GLU A 57 23.57 -24.98 1.69
CA GLU A 57 22.48 -24.55 2.58
C GLU A 57 21.25 -24.14 1.76
N PHE A 58 21.43 -23.32 0.73
CA PHE A 58 20.36 -22.92 -0.17
C PHE A 58 19.69 -24.11 -0.89
N ILE A 59 20.46 -25.07 -1.39
CA ILE A 59 19.91 -26.28 -2.01
C ILE A 59 19.08 -27.09 -1.01
N ASN A 60 19.56 -27.24 0.23
CA ASN A 60 18.79 -27.93 1.27
C ASN A 60 17.47 -27.19 1.61
N GLU A 61 17.48 -25.86 1.60
CA GLU A 61 16.26 -25.06 1.80
C GLU A 61 15.27 -25.24 0.64
N LEU A 62 15.75 -25.30 -0.60
CA LEU A 62 14.91 -25.59 -1.77
C LEU A 62 14.32 -27.01 -1.75
N ASP A 63 15.10 -28.01 -1.32
CA ASP A 63 14.61 -29.38 -1.18
C ASP A 63 13.53 -29.46 -0.08
N ASN A 64 13.77 -28.80 1.06
CA ASN A 64 12.78 -28.70 2.13
C ASN A 64 11.50 -27.98 1.67
N LEU A 65 11.66 -26.91 0.89
CA LEU A 65 10.54 -26.22 0.25
C LEU A 65 9.73 -27.18 -0.62
N CYS A 66 10.37 -27.91 -1.53
CA CYS A 66 9.66 -28.82 -2.41
C CYS A 66 8.93 -29.93 -1.64
N ALA A 67 9.56 -30.48 -0.60
CA ALA A 67 8.98 -31.55 0.20
C ALA A 67 7.80 -31.08 1.08
N ASN A 68 7.90 -29.88 1.64
CA ASN A 68 7.05 -29.46 2.76
C ASN A 68 6.24 -28.18 2.50
N TRP A 69 6.22 -27.65 1.26
CA TRP A 69 5.67 -26.33 0.95
C TRP A 69 4.32 -26.05 1.62
N LYS A 70 3.41 -27.04 1.67
CA LYS A 70 2.07 -26.89 2.24
C LYS A 70 2.04 -26.49 3.71
N GLU A 71 3.08 -26.84 4.47
CA GLU A 71 3.16 -26.63 5.92
C GLU A 71 4.10 -25.47 6.27
N LEU A 72 4.88 -24.98 5.30
CA LEU A 72 5.81 -23.90 5.54
C LEU A 72 5.06 -22.58 5.76
N PRO A 73 5.43 -21.79 6.79
CA PRO A 73 4.96 -20.42 6.90
C PRO A 73 5.55 -19.58 5.75
N ILE A 74 4.81 -18.57 5.31
CA ILE A 74 5.24 -17.63 4.28
C ILE A 74 6.63 -17.05 4.56
N GLU A 75 6.94 -16.73 5.81
CA GLU A 75 8.23 -16.16 6.21
C GLU A 75 9.42 -16.98 5.69
N GLN A 76 9.32 -18.31 5.66
CA GLN A 76 10.36 -19.16 5.10
C GLN A 76 10.47 -19.03 3.58
N LEU A 77 9.35 -18.89 2.86
CA LEU A 77 9.37 -18.60 1.42
C LEU A 77 10.04 -17.26 1.13
N LEU A 78 9.75 -16.25 1.93
CA LEU A 78 10.33 -14.91 1.78
C LEU A 78 11.82 -14.88 2.16
N ASN A 79 12.30 -15.82 2.99
CA ASN A 79 13.74 -15.93 3.26
C ASN A 79 14.49 -16.54 2.06
N ILE A 80 13.89 -17.51 1.37
CA ILE A 80 14.46 -18.11 0.15
C ILE A 80 14.37 -17.11 -1.02
N PHE A 81 13.29 -16.34 -1.09
CA PHE A 81 13.02 -15.34 -2.12
C PHE A 81 12.83 -13.95 -1.51
N PRO A 82 13.91 -13.29 -1.05
CA PRO A 82 13.82 -12.02 -0.33
C PRO A 82 13.40 -10.84 -1.20
N ASP A 83 13.70 -10.87 -2.51
CA ASP A 83 13.24 -9.86 -3.47
C ASP A 83 12.01 -10.34 -4.24
N ILE A 84 10.84 -10.05 -3.69
CA ILE A 84 9.55 -10.39 -4.31
C ILE A 84 9.34 -9.68 -5.65
N GLY A 85 10.03 -8.56 -5.92
CA GLY A 85 9.97 -7.89 -7.22
C GLY A 85 10.61 -8.73 -8.33
N SER A 86 11.65 -9.50 -7.98
CA SER A 86 12.45 -10.31 -8.91
C SER A 86 12.08 -11.80 -8.92
N VAL A 87 11.14 -12.23 -8.07
CA VAL A 87 10.81 -13.65 -7.82
C VAL A 87 10.43 -14.43 -9.09
N GLU A 88 9.81 -13.81 -10.09
CA GLU A 88 9.49 -14.46 -11.37
C GLU A 88 10.75 -14.85 -12.14
N THR A 89 11.78 -14.02 -12.07
CA THR A 89 13.10 -14.28 -12.67
C THR A 89 13.80 -15.39 -11.89
N ASP A 90 13.78 -15.32 -10.56
CA ASP A 90 14.40 -16.32 -9.69
C ASP A 90 13.76 -17.69 -9.90
N MET A 91 12.43 -17.77 -9.91
CA MET A 91 11.70 -19.01 -10.21
C MET A 91 12.04 -19.57 -11.59
N LYS A 92 12.25 -18.72 -12.60
CA LYS A 92 12.63 -19.16 -13.95
C LYS A 92 14.04 -19.74 -13.99
N ILE A 93 14.98 -19.18 -13.22
CA ILE A 93 16.35 -19.68 -13.08
C ILE A 93 16.33 -21.01 -12.32
N LEU A 94 15.55 -21.08 -11.24
CA LEU A 94 15.52 -22.21 -10.32
C LEU A 94 14.55 -23.33 -10.72
N LYS A 95 13.80 -23.17 -11.81
CA LYS A 95 12.78 -24.13 -12.25
C LYS A 95 13.27 -25.57 -12.39
N GLU A 96 14.55 -25.78 -12.69
CA GLU A 96 15.15 -27.11 -12.85
C GLU A 96 15.42 -27.80 -11.49
N PHE A 97 15.50 -27.00 -10.43
CA PHE A 97 15.67 -27.46 -9.05
C PHE A 97 14.34 -27.59 -8.31
N LEU A 98 13.29 -26.93 -8.81
CA LEU A 98 11.95 -27.00 -8.24
C LEU A 98 11.17 -28.18 -8.84
N GLN A 99 10.42 -28.90 -7.99
CA GLN A 99 9.52 -29.94 -8.48
C GLN A 99 8.38 -29.32 -9.31
N ALA A 100 8.06 -29.94 -10.45
CA ALA A 100 7.14 -29.39 -11.44
C ALA A 100 5.72 -29.18 -10.90
N ASP A 101 5.32 -29.97 -9.91
CA ASP A 101 4.03 -29.87 -9.21
C ASP A 101 4.00 -28.76 -8.15
N VAL A 102 5.14 -28.37 -7.58
CA VAL A 102 5.23 -27.29 -6.57
C VAL A 102 5.19 -25.90 -7.21
N LEU A 103 5.79 -25.76 -8.40
CA LEU A 103 5.98 -24.48 -9.09
C LEU A 103 4.68 -23.65 -9.26
N PRO A 104 3.53 -24.22 -9.68
CA PRO A 104 2.29 -23.46 -9.83
C PRO A 104 1.77 -22.87 -8.52
N TYR A 105 1.94 -23.59 -7.40
CA TYR A 105 1.51 -23.11 -6.08
C TYR A 105 2.35 -21.93 -5.62
N LEU A 106 3.68 -22.02 -5.78
CA LEU A 106 4.59 -20.93 -5.48
C LEU A 106 4.27 -19.69 -6.32
N HIS A 107 3.96 -19.87 -7.60
CA HIS A 107 3.61 -18.74 -8.47
C HIS A 107 2.39 -17.97 -7.96
N ILE A 108 1.36 -18.68 -7.48
CA ILE A 108 0.16 -18.07 -6.92
C ILE A 108 0.46 -17.34 -5.61
N ILE A 109 1.23 -17.95 -4.71
CA ILE A 109 1.64 -17.33 -3.44
C ILE A 109 2.47 -16.07 -3.67
N PHE A 110 3.44 -16.12 -4.60
CA PHE A 110 4.26 -14.97 -4.91
C PHE A 110 3.51 -13.87 -5.66
N LYS A 111 2.55 -14.23 -6.55
CA LYS A 111 1.63 -13.26 -7.16
C LYS A 111 0.82 -12.52 -6.09
N PHE A 112 0.33 -13.22 -5.06
CA PHE A 112 -0.30 -12.58 -3.91
C PHE A 112 0.65 -11.59 -3.25
N TRP A 113 1.86 -12.02 -2.86
CA TRP A 113 2.79 -11.17 -2.12
C TRP A 113 3.23 -9.93 -2.88
N LYS A 114 3.47 -10.08 -4.19
CA LYS A 114 3.79 -8.95 -5.09
C LYS A 114 2.69 -7.91 -5.11
N ASN A 115 1.43 -8.35 -5.05
CA ASN A 115 0.26 -7.48 -5.17
C ASN A 115 -0.46 -7.23 -3.83
N ARG A 116 0.12 -7.61 -2.69
CA ARG A 116 -0.58 -7.62 -1.41
C ARG A 116 -1.13 -6.26 -1.03
N LYS A 117 -0.35 -5.19 -1.23
CA LYS A 117 -0.81 -3.82 -0.96
C LYS A 117 -2.07 -3.50 -1.77
N TYR A 118 -2.02 -3.71 -3.08
CA TYR A 118 -3.17 -3.50 -3.97
C TYR A 118 -4.38 -4.34 -3.51
N LEU A 119 -4.19 -5.62 -3.22
CA LEU A 119 -5.28 -6.50 -2.76
C LEU A 119 -5.91 -6.03 -1.43
N HIS A 120 -5.09 -5.51 -0.51
CA HIS A 120 -5.60 -4.88 0.72
C HIS A 120 -6.40 -3.62 0.39
N ASP A 121 -5.89 -2.75 -0.48
CA ASP A 121 -6.57 -1.53 -0.89
C ASP A 121 -7.93 -1.85 -1.53
N VAL A 122 -8.00 -2.84 -2.44
CA VAL A 122 -9.25 -3.37 -3.00
C VAL A 122 -10.19 -3.86 -1.90
N SER A 123 -9.68 -4.63 -0.93
CA SER A 123 -10.48 -5.22 0.16
C SER A 123 -11.11 -4.15 1.06
N PHE A 124 -10.35 -3.09 1.35
CA PHE A 124 -10.86 -1.96 2.14
C PHE A 124 -11.86 -1.11 1.36
N GLY A 125 -11.60 -0.81 0.08
CA GLY A 125 -12.57 -0.06 -0.73
C GLY A 125 -13.86 -0.83 -1.00
N PHE A 126 -13.81 -2.17 -1.09
CA PHE A 126 -15.01 -3.00 -1.09
C PHE A 126 -15.83 -2.79 0.19
N ASN A 127 -15.19 -2.78 1.36
CA ASN A 127 -15.88 -2.53 2.62
C ASN A 127 -16.49 -1.13 2.67
N ASP A 128 -15.76 -0.11 2.18
CA ASP A 128 -16.27 1.26 2.10
C ASP A 128 -17.51 1.36 1.20
N LEU A 129 -17.52 0.71 0.04
CA LEU A 129 -18.71 0.61 -0.84
C LEU A 129 -19.87 -0.12 -0.16
N HIS A 130 -19.55 -1.23 0.51
CA HIS A 130 -20.54 -2.02 1.23
C HIS A 130 -21.24 -1.18 2.30
N GLU A 131 -20.49 -0.43 3.08
CA GLU A 131 -21.02 0.44 4.13
C GLU A 131 -21.82 1.60 3.53
N ARG A 132 -21.26 2.27 2.51
CA ARG A 132 -21.83 3.43 1.83
C ARG A 132 -23.21 3.17 1.24
N PHE A 133 -23.38 2.05 0.53
CA PHE A 133 -24.63 1.74 -0.17
C PHE A 133 -25.52 0.74 0.57
N HIS A 134 -25.15 0.37 1.80
CA HIS A 134 -25.86 -0.65 2.58
C HIS A 134 -26.07 -1.95 1.78
N ILE A 135 -25.03 -2.39 1.09
CA ILE A 135 -25.05 -3.59 0.25
C ILE A 135 -25.46 -4.78 1.14
N SER A 136 -26.37 -5.62 0.64
CA SER A 136 -26.78 -6.85 1.31
C SER A 136 -25.56 -7.76 1.47
N SER A 137 -25.35 -8.22 2.70
CA SER A 137 -24.18 -9.02 3.04
C SER A 137 -24.24 -10.39 2.39
N ASN A 138 -23.56 -10.55 1.25
CA ASN A 138 -23.15 -11.88 0.82
C ASN A 138 -21.99 -12.32 1.74
N THR A 139 -22.29 -13.24 2.66
CA THR A 139 -21.33 -13.73 3.66
C THR A 139 -20.05 -14.27 3.04
N ASP A 140 -20.14 -14.80 1.81
CA ASP A 140 -18.98 -15.36 1.11
C ASP A 140 -18.06 -14.27 0.57
N LEU A 141 -18.60 -13.18 0.00
CA LEU A 141 -17.79 -12.07 -0.52
C LEU A 141 -17.04 -11.35 0.60
N LYS A 142 -17.73 -11.00 1.69
CA LYS A 142 -17.09 -10.38 2.86
C LYS A 142 -15.97 -11.24 3.43
N LYS A 143 -16.22 -12.54 3.53
CA LYS A 143 -15.24 -13.49 4.04
C LYS A 143 -14.01 -13.57 3.14
N ILE A 144 -14.18 -13.55 1.81
CA ILE A 144 -13.04 -13.58 0.88
C ILE A 144 -12.11 -12.38 1.07
N PHE A 145 -12.66 -11.17 1.16
CA PHE A 145 -11.84 -9.96 1.38
C PHE A 145 -11.19 -9.95 2.77
N PHE A 146 -11.91 -10.39 3.80
CA PHE A 146 -11.35 -10.52 5.15
C PHE A 146 -10.21 -11.56 5.19
N ASP A 147 -10.42 -12.73 4.59
CA ASP A 147 -9.44 -13.81 4.49
C ASP A 147 -8.12 -13.28 3.86
N LEU A 148 -8.19 -12.43 2.84
CA LEU A 148 -7.01 -11.82 2.21
C LEU A 148 -6.24 -10.89 3.14
N ILE A 149 -6.93 -10.03 3.88
CA ILE A 149 -6.31 -9.06 4.81
C ILE A 149 -5.56 -9.79 5.94
N GLU A 150 -6.08 -10.94 6.39
CA GLU A 150 -5.46 -11.73 7.46
C GLU A 150 -4.16 -12.43 7.05
N ILE A 151 -3.92 -12.61 5.74
CA ILE A 151 -2.69 -13.27 5.26
C ILE A 151 -1.48 -12.42 5.70
N ASN A 152 -0.58 -13.06 6.43
CA ASN A 152 0.63 -12.48 6.97
C ASN A 152 1.81 -13.46 6.89
N ASN A 153 2.99 -13.05 7.34
CA ASN A 153 4.22 -13.85 7.20
C ASN A 153 4.15 -15.19 7.95
N LYS A 154 3.28 -15.32 8.96
CA LYS A 154 3.08 -16.57 9.72
C LYS A 154 2.00 -17.47 9.12
N THR A 155 1.23 -16.98 8.16
CA THR A 155 0.23 -17.78 7.45
C THR A 155 0.93 -18.96 6.78
N ILE A 156 0.31 -20.12 6.86
CA ILE A 156 0.82 -21.33 6.22
C ILE A 156 0.61 -21.21 4.70
N SER A 157 1.57 -21.67 3.91
CA SER A 157 1.57 -21.51 2.44
C SER A 157 0.33 -22.11 1.77
N SER A 158 -0.15 -23.28 2.22
CA SER A 158 -1.39 -23.88 1.70
C SER A 158 -2.62 -23.01 1.99
N GLU A 159 -2.70 -22.41 3.18
CA GLU A 159 -3.77 -21.49 3.55
C GLU A 159 -3.73 -20.21 2.71
N CYS A 160 -2.54 -19.64 2.50
CA CYS A 160 -2.35 -18.48 1.63
C CYS A 160 -2.80 -18.79 0.20
N TYR A 161 -2.40 -19.95 -0.33
CA TYR A 161 -2.81 -20.43 -1.64
C TYR A 161 -4.33 -20.56 -1.73
N ASP A 162 -4.98 -21.26 -0.80
CA ASP A 162 -6.43 -21.50 -0.83
C ASP A 162 -7.24 -20.21 -0.74
N LYS A 163 -6.82 -19.29 0.15
CA LYS A 163 -7.47 -17.98 0.32
C LYS A 163 -7.34 -17.13 -0.94
N TYR A 164 -6.14 -17.03 -1.52
CA TYR A 164 -5.94 -16.24 -2.74
C TYR A 164 -6.59 -16.88 -3.96
N GLN A 165 -6.56 -18.21 -4.10
CA GLN A 165 -7.22 -18.91 -5.18
C GLN A 165 -8.75 -18.68 -5.16
N ARG A 166 -9.35 -18.65 -3.96
CA ARG A 166 -10.77 -18.31 -3.80
C ARG A 166 -11.07 -16.87 -4.26
N TYR A 167 -10.19 -15.92 -3.93
CA TYR A 167 -10.29 -14.56 -4.46
C TYR A 167 -10.22 -14.52 -5.98
N ILE A 168 -9.26 -15.23 -6.60
CA ILE A 168 -9.11 -15.23 -8.06
C ILE A 168 -10.40 -15.73 -8.73
N ILE A 169 -10.94 -16.85 -8.26
CA ILE A 169 -12.11 -17.49 -8.87
C ILE A 169 -13.38 -16.65 -8.71
N THR A 170 -13.59 -16.08 -7.53
CA THR A 170 -14.87 -15.43 -7.18
C THR A 170 -14.86 -13.92 -7.43
N ILE A 171 -13.69 -13.29 -7.44
CA ILE A 171 -13.54 -11.83 -7.54
C ILE A 171 -12.77 -11.45 -8.81
N GLU A 172 -11.50 -11.84 -8.94
CA GLU A 172 -10.63 -11.40 -10.05
C GLU A 172 -11.18 -11.79 -11.43
N ASN A 173 -11.76 -12.99 -11.53
CA ASN A 173 -12.35 -13.48 -12.78
C ASN A 173 -13.79 -13.01 -13.04
N VAL A 174 -14.43 -12.37 -12.05
CA VAL A 174 -15.85 -11.99 -12.11
C VAL A 174 -16.01 -10.49 -12.35
N TYR A 175 -15.21 -9.68 -11.66
CA TYR A 175 -15.28 -8.21 -11.76
C TYR A 175 -14.21 -7.68 -12.70
N SER A 176 -14.53 -6.59 -13.40
CA SER A 176 -13.59 -5.97 -14.32
C SER A 176 -12.40 -5.37 -13.57
N THR A 177 -11.23 -5.28 -14.24
CA THR A 177 -10.05 -4.60 -13.68
C THR A 177 -10.35 -3.16 -13.28
N ASN A 178 -11.25 -2.47 -13.99
CA ASN A 178 -11.66 -1.12 -13.64
C ASN A 178 -12.41 -1.06 -12.30
N ILE A 179 -13.27 -2.03 -12.02
CA ILE A 179 -13.95 -2.12 -10.72
C ILE A 179 -12.96 -2.41 -9.60
N LEU A 180 -12.03 -3.33 -9.80
CA LEU A 180 -11.02 -3.63 -8.79
C LEU A 180 -10.12 -2.41 -8.55
N ASN A 181 -9.70 -1.71 -9.60
CA ASN A 181 -8.92 -0.48 -9.47
C ASN A 181 -9.72 0.63 -8.80
N LEU A 182 -11.00 0.80 -9.12
CA LEU A 182 -11.86 1.74 -8.41
C LEU A 182 -11.94 1.41 -6.91
N CYS A 183 -12.11 0.14 -6.54
CA CYS A 183 -12.06 -0.26 -5.14
C CYS A 183 -10.72 0.08 -4.49
N ALA A 184 -9.60 -0.15 -5.16
CA ALA A 184 -8.30 0.27 -4.64
C ALA A 184 -8.24 1.80 -4.42
N GLU A 185 -8.70 2.58 -5.41
CA GLU A 185 -8.70 4.05 -5.33
C GLU A 185 -9.64 4.59 -4.26
N LEU A 186 -10.78 3.95 -4.01
CA LEU A 186 -11.66 4.33 -2.90
C LEU A 186 -10.96 4.21 -1.54
N ASN A 187 -10.01 3.27 -1.39
CA ASN A 187 -9.20 3.16 -0.19
C ASN A 187 -8.01 4.12 -0.16
N VAL A 188 -7.31 4.27 -1.28
CA VAL A 188 -6.09 5.10 -1.37
C VAL A 188 -6.43 6.60 -1.32
N SER A 189 -7.52 6.99 -1.98
CA SER A 189 -7.90 8.37 -2.26
C SER A 189 -9.06 8.86 -1.38
N LYS A 190 -9.18 8.35 -0.14
CA LYS A 190 -10.31 8.65 0.77
C LYS A 190 -10.60 10.13 0.98
N GLU A 191 -9.56 10.95 1.12
CA GLU A 191 -9.71 12.39 1.32
C GLU A 191 -10.30 13.08 0.09
N LEU A 192 -9.83 12.70 -1.09
CA LEU A 192 -10.36 13.18 -2.37
C LEU A 192 -11.83 12.75 -2.54
N ILE A 193 -12.13 11.47 -2.31
CA ILE A 193 -13.51 10.96 -2.38
C ILE A 193 -14.43 11.72 -1.43
N HIS A 194 -14.01 11.90 -0.18
CA HIS A 194 -14.78 12.67 0.80
C HIS A 194 -14.97 14.13 0.38
N PHE A 195 -13.94 14.76 -0.20
CA PHE A 195 -14.07 16.10 -0.76
C PHE A 195 -15.10 16.14 -1.90
N LEU A 196 -15.00 15.23 -2.87
CA LEU A 196 -15.93 15.11 -4.00
C LEU A 196 -17.36 14.86 -3.52
N ASP A 197 -17.56 13.99 -2.54
CA ASP A 197 -18.88 13.67 -1.99
C ASP A 197 -19.55 14.92 -1.38
N ASN A 198 -18.77 15.86 -0.83
CA ASN A 198 -19.27 17.10 -0.22
C ASN A 198 -19.52 18.24 -1.22
N LEU A 199 -19.02 18.15 -2.45
CA LEU A 199 -19.31 19.14 -3.49
C LEU A 199 -20.72 18.97 -4.03
N THR A 200 -21.46 20.07 -4.14
CA THR A 200 -22.70 20.07 -4.94
C THR A 200 -22.38 20.18 -6.42
N THR A 201 -23.35 19.86 -7.29
CA THR A 201 -23.22 20.10 -8.73
C THR A 201 -23.03 21.59 -9.02
N THR A 202 -23.69 22.46 -8.26
CA THR A 202 -23.52 23.92 -8.35
C THR A 202 -22.09 24.34 -8.00
N ASP A 203 -21.46 23.72 -7.00
CA ASP A 203 -20.07 24.03 -6.66
C ASP A 203 -19.12 23.62 -7.80
N ALA A 204 -19.36 22.47 -8.43
CA ALA A 204 -18.58 22.01 -9.57
C ALA A 204 -18.76 22.94 -10.81
N ASP A 205 -19.98 23.37 -11.10
CA ASP A 205 -20.26 24.32 -12.19
C ASP A 205 -19.59 25.68 -11.94
N ASN A 206 -19.67 26.18 -10.70
CA ASN A 206 -19.00 27.43 -10.30
C ASN A 206 -17.47 27.32 -10.43
N LEU A 207 -16.89 26.16 -10.14
CA LEU A 207 -15.45 25.93 -10.32
C LEU A 207 -15.05 25.95 -11.79
N LEU A 208 -15.87 25.38 -12.69
CA LEU A 208 -15.62 25.45 -14.13
C LEU A 208 -15.76 26.88 -14.67
N GLU A 209 -16.80 27.61 -14.25
CA GLU A 209 -17.01 29.00 -14.65
C GLU A 209 -15.85 29.88 -14.18
N ALA A 210 -15.44 29.73 -12.93
CA ALA A 210 -14.30 30.44 -12.37
C ALA A 210 -13.01 30.14 -13.15
N VAL A 211 -12.75 28.89 -13.52
CA VAL A 211 -11.55 28.52 -14.30
C VAL A 211 -11.56 29.09 -15.72
N ASN A 212 -12.72 29.22 -16.36
CA ASN A 212 -12.83 29.85 -17.67
C ASN A 212 -12.54 31.35 -17.65
N ASP A 213 -12.79 32.00 -16.50
CA ASP A 213 -12.60 33.44 -16.30
C ASP A 213 -11.24 33.78 -15.64
N TRP A 214 -10.40 32.79 -15.35
CA TRP A 214 -9.18 32.96 -14.55
C TRP A 214 -7.89 32.96 -15.39
N ASP A 215 -7.15 34.08 -15.36
CA ASP A 215 -5.87 34.25 -16.05
C ASP A 215 -4.65 33.70 -15.28
N GLU A 216 -4.63 33.68 -13.93
CA GLU A 216 -3.47 33.22 -13.14
C GLU A 216 -3.88 32.68 -11.75
N THR A 217 -3.76 31.36 -11.51
CA THR A 217 -3.83 30.79 -10.15
C THR A 217 -2.76 29.71 -9.91
N LEU A 218 -2.63 29.28 -8.64
CA LEU A 218 -1.72 28.21 -8.18
C LEU A 218 -2.14 26.80 -8.60
N ILE A 219 -3.40 26.60 -9.00
CA ILE A 219 -3.95 25.30 -9.40
C ILE A 219 -4.14 25.32 -10.91
N SER A 220 -3.71 24.27 -11.61
CA SER A 220 -3.87 24.21 -13.06
C SER A 220 -5.35 24.04 -13.42
N THR A 221 -5.77 24.65 -14.52
CA THR A 221 -7.08 24.42 -15.16
C THR A 221 -7.35 22.92 -15.35
N GLU A 222 -6.32 22.15 -15.68
CA GLU A 222 -6.38 20.70 -15.83
C GLU A 222 -6.82 20.00 -14.55
N SER A 223 -6.24 20.33 -13.39
CA SER A 223 -6.66 19.74 -12.11
C SER A 223 -8.13 20.01 -11.79
N VAL A 224 -8.63 21.22 -12.09
CA VAL A 224 -10.06 21.53 -11.86
C VAL A 224 -10.96 20.74 -12.80
N ILE A 225 -10.57 20.59 -14.08
CA ILE A 225 -11.30 19.76 -15.04
C ILE A 225 -11.33 18.31 -14.56
N ASP A 226 -10.22 17.77 -14.07
CA ASP A 226 -10.13 16.41 -13.53
C ASP A 226 -11.03 16.22 -12.31
N PHE A 227 -11.06 17.18 -11.38
CA PHE A 227 -11.96 17.14 -10.23
C PHE A 227 -13.43 17.12 -10.63
N VAL A 228 -13.82 17.98 -11.57
CA VAL A 228 -15.21 18.05 -12.03
C VAL A 228 -15.58 16.75 -12.75
N LYS A 229 -14.67 16.21 -13.55
CA LYS A 229 -14.86 14.93 -14.23
C LYS A 229 -15.04 13.76 -13.26
N LEU A 230 -14.21 13.68 -12.21
CA LEU A 230 -14.36 12.70 -11.13
C LEU A 230 -15.69 12.87 -10.39
N LYS A 231 -16.08 14.12 -10.10
CA LYS A 231 -17.37 14.41 -9.46
C LYS A 231 -18.54 13.91 -10.32
N THR A 232 -18.54 14.23 -11.61
CA THR A 232 -19.60 13.81 -12.54
C THR A 232 -19.66 12.28 -12.65
N PHE A 233 -18.51 11.60 -12.69
CA PHE A 233 -18.43 10.15 -12.68
C PHE A 233 -19.14 9.55 -11.44
N PHE A 234 -18.81 10.03 -10.25
CA PHE A 234 -19.44 9.55 -9.01
C PHE A 234 -20.93 9.91 -8.94
N THR A 235 -21.31 11.12 -9.35
CA THR A 235 -22.72 11.52 -9.39
C THR A 235 -23.53 10.59 -10.28
N HIS A 236 -23.07 10.28 -11.49
CA HIS A 236 -23.76 9.34 -12.38
C HIS A 236 -23.88 7.94 -11.77
N ALA A 237 -22.81 7.45 -11.13
CA ALA A 237 -22.81 6.14 -10.51
C ALA A 237 -23.80 6.09 -9.33
N TYR A 238 -23.78 7.10 -8.47
CA TYR A 238 -24.64 7.13 -7.29
C TYR A 238 -26.10 7.29 -7.67
N THR A 239 -26.43 8.14 -8.65
CA THR A 239 -27.80 8.24 -9.17
C THR A 239 -28.28 6.89 -9.70
N SER A 240 -27.44 6.17 -10.46
CA SER A 240 -27.78 4.85 -10.97
C SER A 240 -28.00 3.82 -9.85
N ILE A 241 -27.21 3.87 -8.77
CA ILE A 241 -27.35 2.97 -7.62
C ILE A 241 -28.63 3.29 -6.83
N GLU A 242 -28.92 4.57 -6.59
CA GLU A 242 -30.14 5.02 -5.91
C GLU A 242 -31.41 4.64 -6.69
N GLU A 243 -31.35 4.70 -8.02
CA GLU A 243 -32.43 4.21 -8.87
C GLU A 243 -32.68 2.71 -8.64
N ILE A 244 -31.64 1.88 -8.52
CA ILE A 244 -31.79 0.45 -8.20
C ILE A 244 -32.43 0.26 -6.82
N HIS A 245 -31.95 1.01 -5.83
CA HIS A 245 -32.52 1.01 -4.48
C HIS A 245 -34.02 1.34 -4.45
N SER A 246 -34.51 2.14 -5.41
CA SER A 246 -35.93 2.51 -5.47
C SER A 246 -36.86 1.34 -5.79
N TYR A 247 -36.38 0.27 -6.43
CA TYR A 247 -37.19 -0.87 -6.86
C TYR A 247 -36.68 -2.24 -6.39
N LYS A 248 -35.45 -2.31 -5.84
CA LYS A 248 -34.85 -3.55 -5.33
C LYS A 248 -34.65 -3.47 -3.83
N THR A 249 -35.21 -4.44 -3.09
CA THR A 249 -35.11 -4.48 -1.62
C THR A 249 -33.72 -4.86 -1.11
N GLU A 250 -32.98 -5.65 -1.89
CA GLU A 250 -31.63 -6.12 -1.55
C GLU A 250 -30.65 -5.75 -2.67
N LEU A 251 -29.75 -4.83 -2.37
CA LEU A 251 -28.68 -4.43 -3.29
C LEU A 251 -27.47 -5.35 -3.11
N LEU A 252 -27.05 -6.01 -4.18
CA LEU A 252 -25.85 -6.85 -4.19
C LEU A 252 -24.67 -6.04 -4.72
N PHE A 253 -23.44 -6.46 -4.37
CA PHE A 253 -22.24 -5.83 -4.90
C PHE A 253 -22.17 -5.86 -6.43
N GLN A 254 -22.70 -6.92 -7.05
CA GLN A 254 -22.79 -7.04 -8.51
C GLN A 254 -23.63 -5.92 -9.14
N ASP A 255 -24.68 -5.44 -8.47
CA ASP A 255 -25.52 -4.35 -8.98
C ASP A 255 -24.72 -3.03 -8.96
N VAL A 256 -24.03 -2.75 -7.85
CA VAL A 256 -23.13 -1.58 -7.72
C VAL A 256 -22.02 -1.60 -8.76
N ALA A 257 -21.36 -2.74 -8.91
CA ALA A 257 -20.30 -2.93 -9.90
C ALA A 257 -20.81 -2.66 -11.33
N GLN A 258 -22.03 -3.11 -11.65
CA GLN A 258 -22.63 -2.88 -12.97
C GLN A 258 -22.90 -1.39 -13.25
N CYS A 259 -23.34 -0.61 -12.25
CA CYS A 259 -23.52 0.83 -12.42
C CYS A 259 -22.20 1.51 -12.85
N PHE A 260 -21.11 1.19 -12.16
CA PHE A 260 -19.79 1.72 -12.52
C PHE A 260 -19.29 1.19 -13.88
N ASP A 261 -19.42 -0.11 -14.15
CA ASP A 261 -19.00 -0.72 -15.43
C ASP A 261 -19.73 -0.13 -16.64
N ILE A 262 -20.99 0.31 -16.48
CA ILE A 262 -21.73 1.01 -17.55
C ILE A 262 -21.09 2.37 -17.81
N ILE A 263 -20.77 3.12 -16.76
CA ILE A 263 -20.21 4.47 -16.87
C ILE A 263 -18.78 4.43 -17.42
N PHE A 264 -17.96 3.44 -17.04
CA PHE A 264 -16.63 3.24 -17.60
C PHE A 264 -16.59 3.03 -19.12
N LYS A 265 -17.71 2.65 -19.75
CA LYS A 265 -17.81 2.47 -21.20
C LYS A 265 -18.10 3.77 -21.95
N ASP A 266 -18.48 4.82 -21.24
CA ASP A 266 -18.60 6.15 -21.82
C ASP A 266 -17.21 6.67 -22.19
N ASP A 267 -17.09 7.23 -23.40
CA ASP A 267 -15.82 7.80 -23.88
C ASP A 267 -15.35 8.93 -22.97
N ASP A 268 -16.29 9.63 -22.30
CA ASP A 268 -15.97 10.66 -21.34
C ASP A 268 -15.24 10.09 -20.11
N PHE A 269 -15.51 8.84 -19.68
CA PHE A 269 -14.96 8.26 -18.45
C PHE A 269 -13.95 7.13 -18.63
N LYS A 270 -13.58 6.80 -19.88
CA LYS A 270 -12.71 5.66 -20.21
C LYS A 270 -11.38 5.61 -19.44
N ASN A 271 -10.82 6.76 -19.09
CA ASN A 271 -9.54 6.89 -18.37
C ASN A 271 -9.70 7.50 -16.96
N VAL A 272 -10.90 7.47 -16.37
CA VAL A 272 -11.18 8.16 -15.10
C VAL A 272 -10.33 7.64 -13.93
N ILE A 273 -9.91 6.36 -13.95
CA ILE A 273 -9.00 5.81 -12.94
C ILE A 273 -7.65 6.55 -12.93
N GLY A 274 -7.15 7.00 -14.08
CA GLY A 274 -5.89 7.73 -14.16
C GLY A 274 -5.94 9.12 -13.51
N LEU A 275 -7.14 9.64 -13.22
CA LEU A 275 -7.31 10.97 -12.61
C LEU A 275 -7.11 10.95 -11.09
N PHE A 276 -6.97 9.77 -10.47
CA PHE A 276 -6.64 9.64 -9.06
C PHE A 276 -5.14 9.75 -8.78
N GLU A 277 -4.30 9.61 -9.82
CA GLU A 277 -2.83 9.64 -9.71
C GLU A 277 -2.25 11.07 -9.79
N THR A 278 -3.09 12.07 -10.10
CA THR A 278 -2.73 13.48 -10.34
C THR A 278 -2.78 14.33 -9.07
#